data_AF-A0A9D0CWR3-F1
#
_entry.id   AF-A0A9D0CWR3-F1
#
_cell.length_a   1.000
_cell.length_b   1.000
_cell.length_c   1.000
_cell.angle_alpha   90.00
_cell.angle_beta   90.00
_cell.angle_gamma   90.00
#
_symmetry.space_group_name_H-M   'P 1'
#
loop_
_entity.id
_entity.type
_entity.pdbx_description
1 polymer ?
#
loop_
_entity_poly.entity_id
_entity_poly.type
_entity_poly.pdbx_seq_one_letter_code
_entity_poly.pdbx_strand_id
1 'polypeptide(L)'
;MKQQLIAWLMGLVLSTGVAWAGAGEMTIIYSGNTDGELEPCGCSEEGNLGGILRRATTIDKLRRQHPDLFLVSSGGLLASISPQDRLTGEYILKGLAQVNYDALGVQWQDLAYGDEFILHDGLHWVSSNHRHAGVAKERLIRRGGQLLAFFSWLDPEKDPAIAMGEGRPVSVSRDTAELAQSLKAAQASGALTLLATSLPLAQAREQLPLEQVDILVVESAYEEYGEPQKIGNLLVLQPGSRGMRLGHLTLERGTDGRIAAFRHEVIKMPKSVEDAERLLPWYKEYNAKVKETYLVRAAQRRAAESGDSPYAGEEACATCHADEHDIWWDSPHAGAYDKLEDVNKAYDPNCVGCHTVGYDQPGGFIDMDTTPQFAGVQCENCHGAAREHVKSAGSRPVANAHWEPQQMCAQCHVQKHSPAFNFDRYWPRIRHGLAK
;
A
#
# COMPACT_ATOMS: atom_id res chain seq x y z
N MET A 1 6.02 65.13 1.90
CA MET A 1 6.84 64.06 1.27
C MET A 1 6.02 62.78 1.34
N LYS A 2 5.22 62.50 0.32
CA LYS A 2 5.46 61.52 -0.76
C LYS A 2 5.40 60.05 -0.28
N GLN A 3 4.29 59.40 -0.65
CA GLN A 3 4.14 58.02 -1.19
C GLN A 3 4.68 56.86 -0.31
N GLN A 4 4.00 55.72 -0.12
CA GLN A 4 3.58 54.79 -1.18
C GLN A 4 2.43 53.90 -0.69
N LEU A 5 1.38 53.82 -1.50
CA LEU A 5 0.37 52.76 -1.48
C LEU A 5 0.98 51.52 -2.13
N ILE A 6 1.06 50.42 -1.39
CA ILE A 6 1.39 49.10 -1.95
C ILE A 6 0.10 48.53 -2.52
N ALA A 7 -0.07 48.65 -3.83
CA ALA A 7 -1.12 47.99 -4.59
C ALA A 7 -0.74 46.50 -4.76
N TRP A 8 -1.58 45.61 -4.24
CA TRP A 8 -1.53 44.19 -4.57
C TRP A 8 -1.99 44.00 -6.02
N LEU A 9 -1.05 43.93 -6.95
CA LEU A 9 -1.29 43.42 -8.29
C LEU A 9 -1.51 41.91 -8.19
N MET A 10 -2.78 41.50 -8.20
CA MET A 10 -3.18 40.14 -8.59
C MET A 10 -2.71 39.93 -10.03
N GLY A 11 -1.53 39.33 -10.19
CA GLY A 11 -1.07 38.78 -11.45
C GLY A 11 -1.97 37.63 -11.83
N LEU A 12 -2.94 37.90 -12.70
CA LEU A 12 -3.70 36.90 -13.42
C LEU A 12 -2.71 36.17 -14.34
N VAL A 13 -2.12 35.08 -13.85
CA VAL A 13 -1.41 34.12 -14.72
C VAL A 13 -2.50 33.45 -15.55
N LEU A 14 -2.81 34.03 -16.70
CA LEU A 14 -3.47 33.34 -17.80
C LEU A 14 -2.50 32.23 -18.23
N SER A 15 -2.61 31.07 -17.59
CA SER A 15 -2.10 29.84 -18.18
C SER A 15 -2.85 29.70 -19.50
N THR A 16 -2.13 29.89 -20.60
CA THR A 16 -2.60 29.50 -21.92
C THR A 16 -2.71 27.98 -21.90
N GLY A 17 -3.84 27.48 -21.41
CA GLY A 17 -4.25 26.10 -21.57
C GLY A 17 -4.35 25.87 -23.06
N VAL A 18 -3.32 25.24 -23.62
CA VAL A 18 -3.46 24.57 -24.91
C VAL A 18 -4.62 23.61 -24.73
N ALA A 19 -5.70 23.81 -25.47
CA ALA A 19 -6.83 22.90 -25.45
C ALA A 19 -6.39 21.62 -26.17
N TRP A 20 -6.15 20.55 -25.41
CA TRP A 20 -5.86 19.23 -25.95
C TRP A 20 -7.18 18.54 -26.25
N ALA A 21 -7.61 18.65 -27.50
CA ALA A 21 -8.70 17.87 -28.03
C ALA A 21 -8.36 17.55 -29.49
N GLY A 22 -7.74 16.40 -29.71
CA GLY A 22 -7.33 15.96 -31.04
C GLY A 22 -7.26 14.43 -31.12
N ALA A 23 -7.79 13.87 -32.21
CA ALA A 23 -7.65 12.47 -32.54
C ALA A 23 -6.15 12.09 -32.57
N GLY A 24 -5.70 11.24 -31.62
CA GLY A 24 -4.29 10.88 -31.47
C GLY A 24 -3.78 10.82 -30.02
N GLU A 25 -4.58 11.29 -29.06
CA GLU A 25 -4.24 11.24 -27.63
C GLU A 25 -4.43 9.82 -27.05
N MET A 26 -3.43 9.33 -26.30
CA MET A 26 -3.50 8.09 -25.51
C MET A 26 -3.55 8.43 -24.02
N THR A 27 -4.47 7.82 -23.29
CA THR A 27 -4.57 7.90 -21.83
C THR A 27 -4.15 6.57 -21.21
N ILE A 28 -3.14 6.61 -20.34
CA ILE A 28 -2.65 5.45 -19.59
C ILE A 28 -2.77 5.76 -18.10
N ILE A 29 -3.60 4.98 -17.41
CA ILE A 29 -3.67 4.95 -15.95
C ILE A 29 -2.80 3.82 -15.47
N TYR A 30 -1.86 4.12 -14.58
CA TYR A 30 -0.92 3.12 -14.09
C TYR A 30 -0.77 3.12 -12.57
N SER A 31 -0.50 1.94 -12.02
CA SER A 31 -0.22 1.71 -10.60
C SER A 31 0.90 0.70 -10.39
N GLY A 32 1.32 0.50 -9.15
CA GLY A 32 2.27 -0.52 -8.74
C GLY A 32 2.21 -0.71 -7.23
N ASN A 33 2.91 -1.73 -6.74
CA ASN A 33 3.27 -1.89 -5.33
C ASN A 33 2.08 -1.65 -4.39
N THR A 34 0.95 -2.34 -4.61
CA THR A 34 -0.18 -2.26 -3.67
C THR A 34 0.19 -2.85 -2.31
N ASP A 35 1.19 -3.73 -2.23
CA ASP A 35 1.84 -4.19 -1.00
C ASP A 35 0.85 -4.79 0.03
N GLY A 36 -0.17 -5.51 -0.45
CA GLY A 36 -1.19 -6.12 0.41
C GLY A 36 -2.25 -5.14 0.95
N GLU A 37 -2.24 -3.88 0.51
CA GLU A 37 -3.18 -2.86 0.98
C GLU A 37 -4.50 -2.92 0.20
N LEU A 38 -5.47 -3.65 0.76
CA LEU A 38 -6.83 -3.74 0.21
C LEU A 38 -7.60 -2.43 0.39
N GLU A 39 -7.35 -1.73 1.50
CA GLU A 39 -8.01 -0.50 1.93
C GLU A 39 -7.04 0.38 2.73
N PRO A 40 -7.27 1.70 2.80
CA PRO A 40 -6.48 2.55 3.68
C PRO A 40 -6.72 2.19 5.13
N CYS A 41 -5.65 2.15 5.95
CA CYS A 41 -5.77 1.92 7.39
C CYS A 41 -6.67 2.97 8.09
N GLY A 42 -6.77 4.18 7.53
CA GLY A 42 -7.59 5.26 8.10
C GLY A 42 -7.06 5.87 9.40
N CYS A 43 -5.89 5.42 9.88
CA CYS A 43 -5.23 5.84 11.12
C CYS A 43 -4.75 7.30 11.12
N SER A 44 -4.50 7.90 9.94
CA SER A 44 -4.21 9.32 9.78
C SER A 44 -4.88 9.85 8.51
N GLU A 45 -5.09 11.17 8.40
CA GLU A 45 -5.67 11.77 7.18
C GLU A 45 -4.78 11.52 5.96
N GLU A 46 -3.46 11.63 6.13
CA GLU A 46 -2.45 11.42 5.10
C GLU A 46 -2.32 9.96 4.68
N GLY A 47 -2.51 9.02 5.63
CA GLY A 47 -2.57 7.59 5.39
C GLY A 47 -3.93 7.11 4.86
N ASN A 48 -4.97 7.94 4.93
CA ASN A 48 -6.32 7.60 4.47
C ASN A 48 -6.51 7.86 2.96
N LEU A 49 -5.61 7.30 2.16
CA LEU A 49 -5.62 7.38 0.71
C LEU A 49 -5.70 5.98 0.08
N GLY A 50 -6.42 5.86 -1.02
CA GLY A 50 -6.46 4.62 -1.82
C GLY A 50 -7.53 3.64 -1.39
N GLY A 51 -7.18 2.36 -1.45
CA GLY A 51 -8.10 1.23 -1.31
C GLY A 51 -8.81 0.87 -2.61
N ILE A 52 -9.15 -0.41 -2.76
CA ILE A 52 -9.73 -0.95 -4.00
C ILE A 52 -11.10 -0.33 -4.29
N LEU A 53 -11.90 -0.03 -3.26
CA LEU A 53 -13.22 0.60 -3.41
C LEU A 53 -13.13 1.98 -4.06
N ARG A 54 -12.31 2.89 -3.51
CA ARG A 54 -12.11 4.24 -4.06
C ARG A 54 -11.39 4.20 -5.41
N ARG A 55 -10.47 3.25 -5.58
CA ARG A 55 -9.80 2.98 -6.86
C ARG A 55 -10.80 2.64 -7.95
N ALA A 56 -11.75 1.75 -7.68
CA ALA A 56 -12.79 1.40 -8.63
C ALA A 56 -13.67 2.61 -8.99
N THR A 57 -14.13 3.40 -8.01
CA THR A 57 -14.90 4.63 -8.29
C THR A 57 -14.13 5.60 -9.18
N THR A 58 -12.84 5.79 -8.87
CA THR A 58 -11.95 6.68 -9.62
C THR A 58 -11.77 6.20 -11.06
N ILE A 59 -11.48 4.91 -11.25
CA ILE A 59 -11.29 4.31 -12.57
C ILE A 59 -12.60 4.31 -13.36
N ASP A 60 -13.74 4.03 -12.74
CA ASP A 60 -15.05 4.08 -13.41
C ASP A 60 -15.36 5.51 -13.89
N LYS A 61 -14.99 6.53 -13.11
CA LYS A 61 -15.09 7.95 -13.53
C LYS A 61 -14.15 8.24 -14.71
N LEU A 62 -12.89 7.81 -14.63
CA LEU A 62 -11.91 8.01 -15.70
C LEU A 62 -12.36 7.32 -16.99
N ARG A 63 -12.91 6.11 -16.93
CA ARG A 63 -13.44 5.40 -18.11
C ARG A 63 -14.62 6.12 -18.77
N ARG A 64 -15.46 6.82 -18.00
CA ARG A 64 -16.53 7.66 -18.57
C ARG A 64 -15.96 8.88 -19.29
N GLN A 65 -14.84 9.43 -18.81
CA GLN A 65 -14.18 10.60 -19.41
C GLN A 65 -13.28 10.22 -20.60
N HIS A 66 -12.64 9.05 -20.51
CA HIS A 66 -11.69 8.52 -21.48
C HIS A 66 -12.04 7.04 -21.76
N PRO A 67 -13.03 6.77 -22.64
CA PRO A 67 -13.51 5.39 -22.91
C PRO A 67 -12.43 4.44 -23.45
N ASP A 68 -11.40 5.00 -24.09
CA ASP A 68 -10.28 4.27 -24.67
C ASP A 68 -9.01 4.27 -23.79
N LEU A 69 -9.13 4.61 -22.50
CA LEU A 69 -7.98 4.56 -21.60
C LEU A 69 -7.42 3.13 -21.45
N PHE A 70 -6.12 3.04 -21.25
CA PHE A 70 -5.41 1.83 -20.86
C PHE A 70 -5.22 1.84 -19.34
N LEU A 71 -5.48 0.72 -18.68
CA LEU A 71 -5.28 0.55 -17.24
C LEU A 71 -4.27 -0.58 -16.98
N VAL A 72 -3.10 -0.24 -16.45
CA VAL A 72 -2.01 -1.21 -16.25
C VAL A 72 -1.42 -1.12 -14.84
N SER A 73 -0.80 -2.19 -14.36
CA SER A 73 -0.02 -2.15 -13.12
C SER A 73 1.35 -2.79 -13.31
N SER A 74 2.38 -2.29 -12.62
CA SER A 74 3.71 -2.91 -12.57
C SER A 74 3.83 -4.12 -11.64
N GLY A 75 2.72 -4.60 -11.04
CA GLY A 75 2.72 -5.69 -10.06
C GLY A 75 2.98 -5.22 -8.63
N GLY A 76 3.45 -6.14 -7.77
CA GLY A 76 3.69 -5.90 -6.34
C GLY A 76 2.38 -5.76 -5.58
N LEU A 77 1.39 -6.58 -5.88
CA LEU A 77 0.05 -6.50 -5.34
C LEU A 77 -0.06 -7.09 -3.93
N LEU A 78 0.73 -8.14 -3.65
CA LEU A 78 0.58 -9.00 -2.48
C LEU A 78 1.61 -8.71 -1.38
N ALA A 79 1.26 -9.15 -0.16
CA ALA A 79 2.16 -9.24 0.98
C ALA A 79 2.14 -10.69 1.54
N SER A 80 3.17 -11.06 2.29
CA SER A 80 3.30 -12.38 2.90
C SER A 80 4.02 -12.35 4.25
N ILE A 81 3.75 -11.31 5.04
CA ILE A 81 4.39 -11.07 6.34
C ILE A 81 3.53 -11.69 7.45
N SER A 82 2.21 -11.52 7.36
CA SER A 82 1.25 -12.04 8.33
C SER A 82 0.45 -13.23 7.79
N PRO A 83 -0.06 -14.14 8.65
CA PRO A 83 -0.96 -15.21 8.22
C PRO A 83 -2.25 -14.71 7.53
N GLN A 84 -2.69 -13.49 7.87
CA GLN A 84 -3.87 -12.87 7.28
C GLN A 84 -3.62 -12.39 5.85
N ASP A 85 -2.37 -12.08 5.49
CA ASP A 85 -2.01 -11.49 4.20
C ASP A 85 -2.39 -12.40 3.02
N ARG A 86 -2.44 -13.72 3.23
CA ARG A 86 -2.90 -14.66 2.20
C ARG A 86 -4.37 -14.45 1.85
N LEU A 87 -5.22 -14.33 2.87
CA LEU A 87 -6.65 -14.05 2.68
C LEU A 87 -6.87 -12.66 2.08
N THR A 88 -6.15 -11.66 2.59
CA THR A 88 -6.20 -10.30 2.03
C THR A 88 -5.74 -10.27 0.57
N GLY A 89 -4.67 -10.99 0.24
CA GLY A 89 -4.16 -11.16 -1.12
C GLY A 89 -5.20 -11.75 -2.07
N GLU A 90 -5.91 -12.80 -1.66
CA GLU A 90 -6.99 -13.40 -2.45
C GLU A 90 -8.08 -12.37 -2.78
N TYR A 91 -8.50 -11.57 -1.79
CA TYR A 91 -9.51 -10.55 -2.03
C TYR A 91 -8.98 -9.36 -2.84
N ILE A 92 -7.70 -9.01 -2.73
CA ILE A 92 -7.07 -8.02 -3.62
C ILE A 92 -7.19 -8.48 -5.08
N LEU A 93 -6.87 -9.73 -5.39
CA LEU A 93 -6.96 -10.27 -6.76
C LEU A 93 -8.41 -10.25 -7.26
N LYS A 94 -9.37 -10.77 -6.47
CA LYS A 94 -10.81 -10.72 -6.76
C LYS A 94 -11.34 -9.29 -6.99
N GLY A 95 -10.87 -8.34 -6.20
CA GLY A 95 -11.24 -6.94 -6.31
C GLY A 95 -10.70 -6.31 -7.58
N LEU A 96 -9.43 -6.53 -7.89
CA LEU A 96 -8.78 -6.01 -9.10
C LEU A 96 -9.32 -6.65 -10.39
N ALA A 97 -9.74 -7.92 -10.35
CA ALA A 97 -10.43 -8.56 -11.46
C ALA A 97 -11.72 -7.82 -11.83
N GLN A 98 -12.48 -7.36 -10.84
CA GLN A 98 -13.67 -6.53 -11.04
C GLN A 98 -13.33 -5.08 -11.44
N VAL A 99 -12.12 -4.59 -11.15
CA VAL A 99 -11.63 -3.30 -11.68
C VAL A 99 -11.23 -3.41 -13.16
N ASN A 100 -10.93 -4.62 -13.64
CA ASN A 100 -10.64 -4.93 -15.05
C ASN A 100 -9.38 -4.22 -15.58
N TYR A 101 -8.24 -4.51 -14.97
CA TYR A 101 -6.93 -4.07 -15.48
C TYR A 101 -6.62 -4.75 -16.83
N ASP A 102 -6.08 -3.99 -17.78
CA ASP A 102 -5.72 -4.51 -19.10
C ASP A 102 -4.44 -5.38 -19.03
N ALA A 103 -3.49 -5.04 -18.14
CA ALA A 103 -2.28 -5.83 -17.88
C ALA A 103 -1.73 -5.60 -16.45
N LEU A 104 -1.12 -6.65 -15.89
CA LEU A 104 -0.45 -6.63 -14.60
C LEU A 104 0.94 -7.24 -14.75
N GLY A 105 2.00 -6.46 -14.50
CA GLY A 105 3.34 -6.99 -14.34
C GLY A 105 3.43 -7.92 -13.12
N VAL A 106 4.34 -8.88 -13.16
CA VAL A 106 4.64 -9.75 -12.02
C VAL A 106 5.87 -9.22 -11.29
N GLN A 107 5.80 -9.12 -9.96
CA GLN A 107 6.95 -8.92 -9.06
C GLN A 107 7.14 -10.14 -8.14
N TRP A 108 8.28 -10.26 -7.48
CA TRP A 108 8.57 -11.42 -6.61
C TRP A 108 7.57 -11.60 -5.47
N GLN A 109 7.07 -10.51 -4.91
CA GLN A 109 6.05 -10.54 -3.86
C GLN A 109 4.73 -11.15 -4.35
N ASP A 110 4.39 -11.01 -5.63
CA ASP A 110 3.19 -11.62 -6.22
C ASP A 110 3.30 -13.15 -6.25
N LEU A 111 4.51 -13.69 -6.29
CA LEU A 111 4.79 -15.12 -6.33
C LEU A 111 4.97 -15.74 -4.93
N ALA A 112 4.78 -14.97 -3.85
CA ALA A 112 5.02 -15.43 -2.48
C ALA A 112 4.20 -16.66 -2.06
N TYR A 113 3.03 -16.85 -2.68
CA TYR A 113 2.15 -18.01 -2.46
C TYR A 113 2.18 -19.03 -3.60
N GLY A 114 3.13 -18.88 -4.54
CA GLY A 114 3.25 -19.69 -5.76
C GLY A 114 2.44 -19.15 -6.94
N ASP A 115 2.81 -19.57 -8.15
CA ASP A 115 2.20 -19.11 -9.41
C ASP A 115 0.67 -19.29 -9.42
N GLU A 116 0.19 -20.46 -9.01
CA GLU A 116 -1.24 -20.78 -9.03
C GLU A 116 -2.07 -19.75 -8.26
N PHE A 117 -1.54 -19.21 -7.15
CA PHE A 117 -2.25 -18.24 -6.33
C PHE A 117 -2.71 -17.01 -7.12
N ILE A 118 -1.87 -16.49 -8.02
CA ILE A 118 -2.20 -15.28 -8.78
C ILE A 118 -3.08 -15.55 -10.01
N LEU A 119 -3.22 -16.81 -10.43
CA LEU A 119 -3.93 -17.19 -11.66
C LEU A 119 -5.43 -17.37 -11.46
N HIS A 120 -5.93 -17.33 -10.23
CA HIS A 120 -7.29 -17.76 -9.88
C HIS A 120 -8.44 -16.79 -10.24
N ASP A 121 -8.20 -15.58 -10.74
CA ASP A 121 -9.26 -14.57 -10.95
C ASP A 121 -9.31 -13.96 -12.37
N GLY A 122 -8.73 -14.65 -13.37
CA GLY A 122 -8.78 -14.20 -14.77
C GLY A 122 -7.98 -12.93 -15.08
N LEU A 123 -7.11 -12.53 -14.14
CA LEU A 123 -6.22 -11.39 -14.26
C LEU A 123 -5.18 -11.57 -15.37
N HIS A 124 -4.74 -10.46 -15.96
CA HIS A 124 -3.89 -10.45 -17.14
C HIS A 124 -2.41 -10.26 -16.79
N TRP A 125 -1.82 -11.30 -16.20
CA TRP A 125 -0.43 -11.30 -15.77
C TRP A 125 0.57 -11.34 -16.92
N VAL A 126 1.62 -10.54 -16.81
CA VAL A 126 2.68 -10.41 -17.79
C VAL A 126 4.04 -10.51 -17.11
N SER A 127 4.90 -11.36 -17.67
CA SER A 127 6.33 -11.39 -17.38
C SER A 127 7.09 -11.96 -18.56
N SER A 128 8.04 -11.17 -19.05
CA SER A 128 8.82 -11.46 -20.24
C SER A 128 9.95 -12.47 -19.97
N ASN A 129 10.34 -12.68 -18.72
CA ASN A 129 11.39 -13.63 -18.33
C ASN A 129 10.96 -14.74 -17.35
N HIS A 130 9.73 -14.70 -16.85
CA HIS A 130 9.11 -15.83 -16.17
C HIS A 130 8.41 -16.73 -17.19
N ARG A 131 8.41 -18.05 -16.96
CA ARG A 131 7.80 -19.02 -17.89
C ARG A 131 6.75 -19.83 -17.16
N HIS A 132 5.49 -19.43 -17.31
CA HIS A 132 4.35 -20.15 -16.76
C HIS A 132 3.17 -20.08 -17.73
N ALA A 133 2.35 -21.14 -17.83
CA ALA A 133 1.25 -21.22 -18.81
C ALA A 133 0.18 -20.11 -18.61
N GLY A 134 -0.01 -19.67 -17.38
CA GLY A 134 -0.94 -18.58 -17.02
C GLY A 134 -0.35 -17.17 -17.07
N VAL A 135 0.94 -17.01 -17.36
CA VAL A 135 1.62 -15.71 -17.40
C VAL A 135 2.07 -15.42 -18.83
N ALA A 136 1.54 -14.35 -19.41
CA ALA A 136 1.89 -13.99 -20.78
C ALA A 136 3.30 -13.37 -20.85
N LYS A 137 4.05 -13.64 -21.93
CA LYS A 137 5.37 -13.02 -22.15
C LYS A 137 5.27 -11.52 -22.44
N GLU A 138 4.18 -11.13 -23.10
CA GLU A 138 3.81 -9.78 -23.48
C GLU A 138 2.29 -9.71 -23.63
N ARG A 139 1.73 -8.50 -23.64
CA ARG A 139 0.30 -8.30 -23.93
C ARG A 139 0.09 -7.11 -24.86
N LEU A 140 -0.56 -7.38 -25.99
CA LEU A 140 -0.98 -6.35 -26.95
C LEU A 140 -2.43 -5.94 -26.67
N ILE A 141 -2.64 -4.66 -26.40
CA ILE A 141 -3.93 -4.08 -26.00
C ILE A 141 -4.33 -3.02 -27.02
N ARG A 142 -5.55 -3.12 -27.58
CA ARG A 142 -6.06 -2.17 -28.58
C ARG A 142 -7.29 -1.41 -28.04
N ARG A 143 -7.23 -0.08 -28.09
CA ARG A 143 -8.30 0.85 -27.67
C ARG A 143 -8.28 2.09 -28.57
N GLY A 144 -9.42 2.61 -28.99
CA GLY A 144 -9.48 3.88 -29.76
C GLY A 144 -8.57 3.95 -31.00
N GLY A 145 -8.31 2.82 -31.67
CA GLY A 145 -7.35 2.74 -32.79
C GLY A 145 -5.86 2.73 -32.38
N GLN A 146 -5.55 2.94 -31.11
CA GLN A 146 -4.21 2.88 -30.52
C GLN A 146 -3.85 1.43 -30.12
N LEU A 147 -2.54 1.14 -30.10
CA LEU A 147 -2.00 -0.16 -29.73
C LEU A 147 -0.91 0.02 -28.66
N LEU A 148 -1.11 -0.59 -27.49
CA LEU A 148 -0.14 -0.65 -26.40
C LEU A 148 0.41 -2.07 -26.31
N ALA A 149 1.73 -2.21 -26.26
CA ALA A 149 2.42 -3.46 -25.97
C ALA A 149 3.02 -3.41 -24.56
N PHE A 150 2.48 -4.20 -23.65
CA PHE A 150 2.92 -4.27 -22.26
C PHE A 150 3.86 -5.43 -22.03
N PHE A 151 4.98 -5.15 -21.38
CA PHE A 151 6.03 -6.07 -20.98
C PHE A 151 6.33 -5.89 -19.49
N SER A 152 6.86 -6.93 -18.85
CA SER A 152 7.33 -6.85 -17.47
C SER A 152 8.59 -7.68 -17.29
N TRP A 153 9.55 -7.21 -16.53
CA TRP A 153 10.79 -7.92 -16.25
C TRP A 153 10.98 -8.10 -14.75
N LEU A 154 11.00 -9.37 -14.29
CA LEU A 154 11.39 -9.69 -12.92
C LEU A 154 12.90 -9.64 -12.81
N ASP A 155 13.41 -8.95 -11.80
CA ASP A 155 14.84 -8.92 -11.48
C ASP A 155 15.33 -10.31 -11.02
N PRO A 156 16.12 -11.04 -11.82
CA PRO A 156 16.58 -12.38 -11.45
C PRO A 156 17.44 -12.41 -10.19
N GLU A 157 18.09 -11.30 -9.83
CA GLU A 157 18.97 -11.21 -8.66
C GLU A 157 18.20 -11.03 -7.35
N LYS A 158 16.90 -10.72 -7.42
CA LYS A 158 15.98 -10.66 -6.28
C LYS A 158 15.15 -11.94 -6.11
N ASP A 159 15.48 -13.02 -6.83
CA ASP A 159 14.79 -14.31 -6.68
C ASP A 159 14.94 -14.81 -5.22
N PRO A 160 13.83 -15.03 -4.49
CA PRO A 160 13.87 -15.55 -3.12
C PRO A 160 14.64 -16.87 -2.98
N ALA A 161 14.71 -17.69 -4.04
CA ALA A 161 15.46 -18.93 -4.04
C ALA A 161 16.97 -18.72 -3.82
N ILE A 162 17.52 -17.59 -4.24
CA ILE A 162 18.93 -17.23 -4.04
C ILE A 162 19.22 -17.07 -2.53
N ALA A 163 18.32 -16.43 -1.79
CA ALA A 163 18.45 -16.24 -0.34
C ALA A 163 18.32 -17.56 0.45
N MET A 164 17.73 -18.60 -0.15
CA MET A 164 17.52 -19.91 0.50
C MET A 164 18.70 -20.89 0.37
N GLY A 165 19.82 -20.49 -0.26
CA GLY A 165 21.08 -21.24 -0.28
C GLY A 165 21.60 -21.63 -1.67
N GLU A 166 22.89 -21.97 -1.74
CA GLU A 166 23.61 -22.28 -2.98
C GLU A 166 23.04 -23.51 -3.72
N GLY A 167 22.92 -23.41 -5.05
CA GLY A 167 22.60 -24.53 -5.94
C GLY A 167 21.14 -24.63 -6.40
N ARG A 168 20.23 -23.75 -5.93
CA ARG A 168 18.90 -23.64 -6.53
C ARG A 168 18.98 -22.81 -7.81
N PRO A 169 18.50 -23.34 -8.96
CA PRO A 169 18.47 -22.56 -10.19
C PRO A 169 17.52 -21.36 -10.01
N VAL A 170 17.93 -20.21 -10.53
CA VAL A 170 17.04 -19.04 -10.63
C VAL A 170 15.84 -19.42 -11.47
N SER A 171 14.66 -19.11 -10.96
CA SER A 171 13.37 -19.51 -11.53
C SER A 171 12.99 -18.73 -12.80
N VAL A 172 13.70 -17.62 -13.08
CA VAL A 172 13.49 -16.75 -14.24
C VAL A 172 14.74 -16.62 -15.10
N SER A 173 14.58 -16.32 -16.39
CA SER A 173 15.70 -16.11 -17.30
C SER A 173 16.43 -14.79 -17.02
N ARG A 174 17.76 -14.81 -17.17
CA ARG A 174 18.61 -13.59 -17.24
C ARG A 174 18.81 -13.07 -18.67
N ASP A 175 18.55 -13.90 -19.67
CA ASP A 175 18.76 -13.55 -21.08
C ASP A 175 17.64 -12.63 -21.58
N THR A 176 18.04 -11.45 -22.07
CA THR A 176 17.14 -10.41 -22.59
C THR A 176 16.88 -10.52 -24.10
N ALA A 177 17.48 -11.47 -24.81
CA ALA A 177 17.35 -11.59 -26.26
C ALA A 177 15.89 -11.76 -26.72
N GLU A 178 15.11 -12.61 -26.05
CA GLU A 178 13.68 -12.79 -26.34
C GLU A 178 12.88 -11.50 -26.08
N LEU A 179 13.20 -10.76 -25.02
CA LEU A 179 12.56 -9.47 -24.72
C LEU A 179 12.88 -8.45 -25.82
N ALA A 180 14.15 -8.32 -26.21
CA ALA A 180 14.59 -7.40 -27.26
C ALA A 180 13.90 -7.70 -28.60
N GLN A 181 13.80 -8.98 -28.97
CA GLN A 181 13.10 -9.39 -30.19
C GLN A 181 11.62 -9.00 -30.15
N SER A 182 10.96 -9.25 -29.02
CA SER A 182 9.52 -8.97 -28.84
C SER A 182 9.22 -7.48 -28.84
N LEU A 183 10.03 -6.67 -28.15
CA LEU A 183 9.96 -5.20 -28.18
C LEU A 183 10.11 -4.65 -29.60
N LYS A 184 11.07 -5.17 -30.38
CA LYS A 184 11.28 -4.76 -31.77
C LYS A 184 10.09 -5.12 -32.67
N ALA A 185 9.50 -6.30 -32.48
CA ALA A 185 8.30 -6.72 -33.21
C ALA A 185 7.09 -5.85 -32.85
N ALA A 186 6.89 -5.55 -31.57
CA ALA A 186 5.82 -4.68 -31.10
C ALA A 186 5.95 -3.27 -31.68
N GLN A 187 7.13 -2.66 -31.62
CA GLN A 187 7.38 -1.34 -32.20
C GLN A 187 7.14 -1.33 -33.72
N ALA A 188 7.59 -2.37 -34.44
CA ALA A 188 7.36 -2.51 -35.88
C ALA A 188 5.87 -2.64 -36.25
N SER A 189 5.03 -3.16 -35.33
CA SER A 189 3.57 -3.20 -35.49
C SER A 189 2.87 -1.86 -35.23
N GLY A 190 3.63 -0.82 -34.89
CA GLY A 190 3.13 0.51 -34.53
C GLY A 190 2.66 0.63 -33.09
N ALA A 191 2.92 -0.36 -32.23
CA ALA A 191 2.57 -0.30 -30.81
C ALA A 191 3.45 0.72 -30.06
N LEU A 192 2.88 1.38 -29.06
CA LEU A 192 3.64 2.02 -27.99
C LEU A 192 4.14 0.93 -27.04
N THR A 193 5.43 0.87 -26.74
CA THR A 193 5.98 -0.16 -25.84
C THR A 193 6.11 0.35 -24.41
N LEU A 194 5.57 -0.40 -23.46
CA LEU A 194 5.69 -0.15 -22.03
C LEU A 194 6.33 -1.35 -21.34
N LEU A 195 7.47 -1.14 -20.68
CA LEU A 195 8.18 -2.15 -19.90
C LEU A 195 8.11 -1.79 -18.40
N ALA A 196 7.61 -2.71 -17.58
CA ALA A 196 7.61 -2.58 -16.13
C ALA A 196 8.73 -3.42 -15.49
N THR A 197 9.37 -2.91 -14.43
CA THR A 197 10.38 -3.65 -13.66
C THR A 197 10.53 -3.08 -12.25
N SER A 198 11.02 -3.91 -11.32
CA SER A 198 11.41 -3.49 -9.97
C SER A 198 12.89 -3.07 -9.86
N LEU A 199 13.59 -2.94 -10.99
CA LEU A 199 14.96 -2.46 -11.04
C LEU A 199 15.00 -0.92 -10.85
N PRO A 200 15.99 -0.39 -10.11
CA PRO A 200 16.34 1.02 -10.19
C PRO A 200 16.66 1.43 -11.63
N LEU A 201 16.42 2.70 -11.99
CA LEU A 201 16.67 3.21 -13.34
C LEU A 201 18.11 2.94 -13.82
N ALA A 202 19.11 3.12 -12.96
CA ALA A 202 20.51 2.88 -13.31
C ALA A 202 20.74 1.42 -13.74
N GLN A 203 20.22 0.46 -12.98
CA GLN A 203 20.35 -0.97 -13.27
C GLN A 203 19.54 -1.36 -14.50
N ALA A 204 18.31 -0.84 -14.65
CA ALA A 204 17.49 -1.08 -15.83
C ALA A 204 18.20 -0.65 -17.12
N ARG A 205 18.93 0.47 -17.11
CA ARG A 205 19.71 0.96 -18.27
C ARG A 205 20.92 0.09 -18.60
N GLU A 206 21.49 -0.58 -17.62
CA GLU A 206 22.63 -1.48 -17.82
C GLU A 206 22.20 -2.87 -18.27
N GLN A 207 21.05 -3.34 -17.79
CA GLN A 207 20.63 -4.73 -17.91
C GLN A 207 19.58 -4.99 -19.00
N LEU A 208 18.76 -3.99 -19.37
CA LEU A 208 17.60 -4.19 -20.23
C LEU A 208 17.77 -3.54 -21.62
N PRO A 209 17.17 -4.14 -22.68
CA PRO A 209 17.22 -3.61 -24.05
C PRO A 209 16.25 -2.43 -24.23
N LEU A 210 16.65 -1.26 -23.75
CA LEU A 210 15.76 -0.09 -23.68
C LEU A 210 15.59 0.69 -24.99
N GLU A 211 16.33 0.38 -26.06
CA GLU A 211 16.27 1.18 -27.30
C GLU A 211 14.90 1.12 -28.00
N GLN A 212 14.16 0.02 -27.79
CA GLN A 212 12.81 -0.20 -28.30
C GLN A 212 11.71 0.02 -27.23
N VAL A 213 12.05 0.59 -26.08
CA VAL A 213 11.10 0.92 -25.01
C VAL A 213 10.71 2.39 -25.11
N ASP A 214 9.41 2.70 -25.18
CA ASP A 214 8.92 4.09 -25.17
C ASP A 214 8.61 4.54 -23.73
N ILE A 215 8.06 3.66 -22.89
CA ILE A 215 7.77 3.91 -21.47
C ILE A 215 8.42 2.84 -20.59
N LEU A 216 9.22 3.26 -19.62
CA LEU A 216 9.79 2.38 -18.59
C LEU A 216 9.18 2.72 -17.23
N VAL A 217 8.48 1.77 -16.61
CA VAL A 217 8.02 1.86 -15.22
C VAL A 217 9.06 1.15 -14.34
N VAL A 218 9.82 1.92 -13.57
CA VAL A 218 10.88 1.39 -12.69
C VAL A 218 10.37 1.16 -11.26
N GLU A 219 11.27 0.81 -10.35
CA GLU A 219 10.97 0.66 -8.93
C GLU A 219 10.16 1.84 -8.37
N SER A 220 9.19 1.52 -7.50
CA SER A 220 8.37 2.52 -6.81
C SER A 220 9.24 3.39 -5.92
N ALA A 221 8.99 4.71 -5.95
CA ALA A 221 9.36 5.55 -4.82
C ALA A 221 8.33 5.28 -3.71
N TYR A 222 8.76 4.84 -2.53
CA TYR A 222 7.83 4.43 -1.48
C TYR A 222 7.03 5.65 -0.96
N GLU A 223 5.70 5.57 -0.99
CA GLU A 223 4.73 6.61 -0.62
C GLU A 223 4.84 7.94 -1.40
N GLU A 224 5.73 8.02 -2.37
CA GLU A 224 5.96 9.17 -3.26
C GLU A 224 5.62 8.82 -4.71
N TYR A 225 5.44 9.83 -5.55
CA TYR A 225 5.45 9.67 -7.01
C TYR A 225 6.65 10.43 -7.54
N GLY A 226 7.57 9.69 -8.16
CA GLY A 226 8.68 10.33 -8.87
C GLY A 226 8.15 11.12 -10.06
N GLU A 227 8.68 12.33 -10.24
CA GLU A 227 8.41 13.13 -11.44
C GLU A 227 8.86 12.37 -12.69
N PRO A 228 8.04 12.32 -13.76
CA PRO A 228 8.41 11.65 -15.00
C PRO A 228 9.72 12.20 -15.58
N GLN A 229 10.60 11.31 -16.02
CA GLN A 229 11.89 11.68 -16.60
C GLN A 229 11.94 11.29 -18.07
N LYS A 230 12.11 12.27 -18.98
CA LYS A 230 12.32 12.01 -20.41
C LYS A 230 13.82 11.92 -20.70
N ILE A 231 14.30 10.74 -21.11
CA ILE A 231 15.70 10.48 -21.46
C ILE A 231 15.76 10.08 -22.94
N GLY A 232 16.05 11.05 -23.81
CA GLY A 232 15.93 10.84 -25.25
C GLY A 232 14.49 10.49 -25.63
N ASN A 233 14.28 9.27 -26.14
CA ASN A 233 12.96 8.76 -26.52
C ASN A 233 12.25 7.98 -25.41
N LEU A 234 12.94 7.70 -24.30
CA LEU A 234 12.40 6.93 -23.19
C LEU A 234 11.71 7.85 -22.19
N LEU A 235 10.46 7.55 -21.87
CA LEU A 235 9.75 8.15 -20.74
C LEU A 235 9.83 7.22 -19.54
N VAL A 236 10.55 7.63 -18.49
CA VAL A 236 10.67 6.88 -17.25
C VAL A 236 9.60 7.36 -16.28
N LEU A 237 8.87 6.41 -15.69
CA LEU A 237 7.83 6.63 -14.70
C LEU A 237 8.15 5.82 -13.45
N GLN A 238 7.73 6.34 -12.30
CA GLN A 238 7.67 5.56 -11.07
C GLN A 238 6.19 5.36 -10.69
N PRO A 239 5.78 4.13 -10.37
CA PRO A 239 4.50 3.91 -9.73
C PRO A 239 4.58 4.41 -8.28
N GLY A 240 3.44 4.71 -7.68
CA GLY A 240 3.37 4.83 -6.23
C GLY A 240 3.26 3.47 -5.56
N SER A 241 3.28 3.48 -4.24
CA SER A 241 3.08 2.29 -3.41
C SER A 241 1.77 2.33 -2.63
N ARG A 242 1.47 1.22 -1.94
CA ARG A 242 0.33 0.99 -1.04
C ARG A 242 -1.04 1.24 -1.67
N GLY A 243 -1.10 1.33 -2.99
CA GLY A 243 -2.33 1.62 -3.71
C GLY A 243 -2.97 2.97 -3.39
N MET A 244 -2.21 3.92 -2.82
CA MET A 244 -2.72 5.19 -2.31
C MET A 244 -3.14 6.16 -3.43
N ARG A 245 -2.54 6.02 -4.60
CA ARG A 245 -2.70 6.94 -5.74
C ARG A 245 -2.60 6.19 -7.06
N LEU A 246 -2.99 6.84 -8.15
CA LEU A 246 -2.83 6.37 -9.52
C LEU A 246 -2.00 7.38 -10.32
N GLY A 247 -1.13 6.91 -11.19
CA GLY A 247 -0.51 7.75 -12.21
C GLY A 247 -1.46 7.91 -13.38
N HIS A 248 -1.64 9.15 -13.85
CA HIS A 248 -2.43 9.49 -15.01
C HIS A 248 -1.50 10.11 -16.06
N LEU A 249 -1.21 9.33 -17.10
CA LEU A 249 -0.40 9.78 -18.22
C LEU A 249 -1.28 10.00 -19.44
N THR A 250 -1.20 11.19 -20.00
CA THR A 250 -1.78 11.54 -21.29
C THR A 250 -0.64 11.81 -22.25
N LEU A 251 -0.65 11.21 -23.44
CA LEU A 251 0.42 11.40 -24.41
C LEU A 251 -0.08 11.52 -25.84
N GLU A 252 0.70 12.21 -26.67
CA GLU A 252 0.54 12.29 -28.11
C GLU A 252 1.72 11.62 -28.80
N ARG A 253 1.43 10.89 -29.88
CA ARG A 253 2.45 10.25 -30.70
C ARG A 253 2.75 11.08 -31.95
N GLY A 254 4.04 11.23 -32.25
CA GLY A 254 4.51 11.82 -33.49
C GLY A 254 4.27 10.89 -34.68
N THR A 255 4.52 11.40 -35.89
CA THR A 255 4.43 10.62 -37.14
C THR A 255 5.46 9.48 -37.23
N ASP A 256 6.53 9.57 -36.44
CA ASP A 256 7.54 8.52 -36.26
C ASP A 256 7.13 7.45 -35.24
N GLY A 257 5.93 7.57 -34.66
CA GLY A 257 5.40 6.68 -33.65
C GLY A 257 5.97 6.90 -32.23
N ARG A 258 6.84 7.88 -32.02
CA ARG A 258 7.43 8.19 -30.70
C ARG A 258 6.56 9.15 -29.90
N ILE A 259 6.82 9.27 -28.60
CA ILE A 259 6.13 10.22 -27.72
C ILE A 259 6.58 11.65 -28.03
N ALA A 260 5.71 12.42 -28.70
CA ALA A 260 5.97 13.81 -29.06
C ALA A 260 5.78 14.72 -27.84
N ALA A 261 4.67 14.56 -27.13
CA ALA A 261 4.33 15.34 -25.96
C ALA A 261 3.55 14.50 -24.94
N PHE A 262 3.61 14.89 -23.66
CA PHE A 262 2.87 14.22 -22.59
C PHE A 262 2.46 15.19 -21.47
N ARG A 263 1.42 14.81 -20.72
CA ARG A 263 1.05 15.37 -19.41
C ARG A 263 0.97 14.23 -18.42
N HIS A 264 1.39 14.49 -17.19
CA HIS A 264 1.34 13.53 -16.11
C HIS A 264 0.72 14.16 -14.88
N GLU A 265 -0.19 13.43 -14.25
CA GLU A 265 -0.85 13.82 -13.01
C GLU A 265 -0.86 12.64 -12.05
N VAL A 266 -0.88 12.95 -10.76
CA VAL A 266 -1.00 11.96 -9.69
C VAL A 266 -2.38 12.09 -9.06
N ILE A 267 -3.21 11.07 -9.25
CA ILE A 267 -4.57 11.05 -8.73
C ILE A 267 -4.55 10.46 -7.32
N LYS A 268 -4.82 11.30 -6.33
CA LYS A 268 -5.04 10.89 -4.93
C LYS A 268 -6.47 10.38 -4.75
N MET A 269 -6.66 9.42 -3.86
CA MET A 269 -7.97 8.85 -3.55
C MET A 269 -8.30 9.02 -2.05
N PRO A 270 -8.52 10.26 -1.57
CA PRO A 270 -8.83 10.54 -0.17
C PRO A 270 -10.22 10.02 0.23
N LYS A 271 -10.54 10.13 1.52
CA LYS A 271 -11.86 9.77 2.08
C LYS A 271 -13.05 10.44 1.38
N SER A 272 -12.85 11.58 0.72
CA SER A 272 -13.90 12.24 -0.07
C SER A 272 -14.23 11.56 -1.40
N VAL A 273 -13.42 10.60 -1.85
CA VAL A 273 -13.79 9.71 -2.95
C VAL A 273 -14.69 8.62 -2.40
N GLU A 274 -15.92 8.56 -2.89
CA GLU A 274 -16.90 7.55 -2.49
C GLU A 274 -16.44 6.14 -2.88
N ASP A 275 -16.81 5.17 -2.06
CA ASP A 275 -16.55 3.76 -2.33
C ASP A 275 -17.45 3.23 -3.45
N ALA A 276 -16.91 2.37 -4.30
CA ALA A 276 -17.66 1.84 -5.44
C ALA A 276 -18.76 0.89 -4.97
N GLU A 277 -20.02 1.31 -5.14
CA GLU A 277 -21.22 0.56 -4.73
C GLU A 277 -21.22 -0.88 -5.26
N ARG A 278 -20.78 -1.07 -6.52
CA ARG A 278 -20.69 -2.38 -7.18
C ARG A 278 -19.74 -3.38 -6.50
N LEU A 279 -18.81 -2.91 -5.67
CA LEU A 279 -17.83 -3.74 -4.95
C LEU A 279 -18.17 -3.92 -3.47
N LEU A 280 -19.23 -3.29 -2.95
CA LEU A 280 -19.66 -3.48 -1.56
C LEU A 280 -19.95 -4.94 -1.20
N PRO A 281 -20.56 -5.79 -2.07
CA PRO A 281 -20.74 -7.21 -1.76
C PRO A 281 -19.41 -7.94 -1.56
N TRP A 282 -18.42 -7.70 -2.43
CA TRP A 282 -17.06 -8.26 -2.32
C TRP A 282 -16.38 -7.84 -1.00
N TYR A 283 -16.49 -6.56 -0.64
CA TYR A 283 -15.89 -6.05 0.59
C TYR A 283 -16.58 -6.59 1.85
N LYS A 284 -17.91 -6.76 1.80
CA LYS A 284 -18.67 -7.40 2.89
C LYS A 284 -18.25 -8.86 3.08
N GLU A 285 -18.05 -9.59 1.98
CA GLU A 285 -17.57 -10.97 2.01
C GLU A 285 -16.17 -11.07 2.60
N TYR A 286 -15.25 -10.19 2.18
CA TYR A 286 -13.90 -10.08 2.76
C TYR A 286 -13.94 -9.94 4.28
N ASN A 287 -14.66 -8.93 4.79
CA ASN A 287 -14.73 -8.71 6.25
C ASN A 287 -15.39 -9.89 6.99
N ALA A 288 -16.34 -10.60 6.37
CA ALA A 288 -16.91 -11.80 6.95
C ALA A 288 -15.87 -12.93 7.06
N LYS A 289 -15.01 -13.12 6.06
CA LYS A 289 -13.92 -14.10 6.08
C LYS A 289 -12.79 -13.73 7.04
N VAL A 290 -12.46 -12.46 7.14
CA VAL A 290 -11.54 -11.93 8.17
C VAL A 290 -12.07 -12.29 9.55
N LYS A 291 -13.35 -11.98 9.83
CA LYS A 291 -14.00 -12.33 11.11
C LYS A 291 -14.02 -13.83 11.38
N GLU A 292 -14.38 -14.65 10.40
CA GLU A 292 -14.36 -16.12 10.53
C GLU A 292 -12.97 -16.62 10.93
N THR A 293 -11.93 -16.16 10.23
CA THR A 293 -10.53 -16.57 10.46
C THR A 293 -10.04 -16.09 11.82
N TYR A 294 -10.38 -14.86 12.21
CA TYR A 294 -10.07 -14.30 13.52
C TYR A 294 -10.68 -15.15 14.64
N LEU A 295 -11.97 -15.49 14.55
CA LEU A 295 -12.67 -16.27 15.58
C LEU A 295 -12.10 -17.68 15.74
N VAL A 296 -11.66 -18.31 14.65
CA VAL A 296 -10.94 -19.61 14.71
C VAL A 296 -9.64 -19.46 15.51
N ARG A 297 -8.83 -18.44 15.20
CA ARG A 297 -7.57 -18.17 15.92
C ARG A 297 -7.83 -17.82 17.38
N ALA A 298 -8.85 -17.00 17.65
CA ALA A 298 -9.24 -16.62 19.00
C ALA A 298 -9.61 -17.85 19.82
N ALA A 299 -10.44 -18.75 19.29
CA ALA A 299 -10.79 -20.00 19.96
C ALA A 299 -9.57 -20.88 20.27
N GLN A 300 -8.62 -20.97 19.35
CA GLN A 300 -7.35 -21.68 19.58
C GLN A 300 -6.53 -21.04 20.70
N ARG A 301 -6.43 -19.70 20.72
CA ARG A 301 -5.74 -18.97 21.79
C ARG A 301 -6.41 -19.14 23.15
N ARG A 302 -7.74 -19.00 23.21
CA ARG A 302 -8.53 -19.26 24.45
C ARG A 302 -8.26 -20.66 25.01
N ALA A 303 -8.10 -21.66 24.15
CA ALA A 303 -7.82 -23.03 24.57
C ALA A 303 -6.37 -23.27 25.00
N ALA A 304 -5.41 -22.50 24.47
CA ALA A 304 -3.99 -22.63 24.74
C ALA A 304 -3.52 -21.78 25.94
N GLU A 305 -4.16 -20.64 26.17
CA GLU A 305 -3.80 -19.73 27.26
C GLU A 305 -4.18 -20.33 28.62
N SER A 306 -3.25 -20.22 29.57
CA SER A 306 -3.42 -20.68 30.94
C SER A 306 -2.56 -19.84 31.89
N GLY A 307 -2.97 -19.75 33.15
CA GLY A 307 -2.29 -18.94 34.17
C GLY A 307 -2.75 -17.48 34.19
N ASP A 308 -2.12 -16.70 35.07
CA ASP A 308 -2.40 -15.28 35.22
C ASP A 308 -1.84 -14.49 34.02
N SER A 309 -2.60 -13.49 33.56
CA SER A 309 -2.09 -12.53 32.57
C SER A 309 -0.90 -11.73 33.15
N PRO A 310 0.19 -11.54 32.38
CA PRO A 310 1.29 -10.67 32.78
C PRO A 310 0.92 -9.19 32.71
N TYR A 311 -0.17 -8.85 32.03
CA TYR A 311 -0.73 -7.51 31.95
C TYR A 311 -1.62 -7.25 33.16
N ALA A 312 -1.64 -6.03 33.68
CA ALA A 312 -2.42 -5.56 34.83
C ALA A 312 -3.83 -5.09 34.46
N GLY A 313 -3.95 -4.39 33.32
CA GLY A 313 -5.11 -3.58 32.94
C GLY A 313 -5.05 -2.17 33.53
N GLU A 314 -5.56 -1.20 32.78
CA GLU A 314 -5.60 0.22 33.16
C GLU A 314 -6.28 0.47 34.52
N GLU A 315 -7.35 -0.27 34.85
CA GLU A 315 -8.11 -0.05 36.09
C GLU A 315 -7.24 -0.30 37.33
N ALA A 316 -6.30 -1.26 37.23
CA ALA A 316 -5.35 -1.53 38.30
C ALA A 316 -4.34 -0.38 38.44
N CYS A 317 -3.92 0.24 37.34
CA CYS A 317 -3.04 1.39 37.35
C CYS A 317 -3.69 2.61 38.02
N ALA A 318 -4.98 2.86 37.74
CA ALA A 318 -5.75 3.98 38.29
C ALA A 318 -5.77 4.02 39.83
N THR A 319 -5.60 2.87 40.50
CA THR A 319 -5.60 2.78 41.96
C THR A 319 -4.43 3.52 42.63
N CYS A 320 -3.28 3.63 41.96
CA CYS A 320 -2.09 4.33 42.45
C CYS A 320 -1.71 5.55 41.60
N HIS A 321 -2.12 5.58 40.33
CA HIS A 321 -1.74 6.56 39.30
C HIS A 321 -2.96 7.29 38.73
N ALA A 322 -3.85 7.79 39.59
CA ALA A 322 -5.11 8.42 39.18
C ALA A 322 -4.87 9.66 38.27
N ASP A 323 -3.96 10.55 38.65
CA ASP A 323 -3.66 11.76 37.88
C ASP A 323 -3.12 11.42 36.46
N GLU A 324 -2.27 10.39 36.36
CA GLU A 324 -1.74 9.94 35.06
C GLU A 324 -2.76 9.17 34.23
N HIS A 325 -3.65 8.43 34.90
CA HIS A 325 -4.77 7.74 34.26
C HIS A 325 -5.76 8.72 33.63
N ASP A 326 -6.13 9.81 34.32
CA ASP A 326 -7.02 10.84 33.77
C ASP A 326 -6.46 11.46 32.46
N ILE A 327 -5.14 11.72 32.41
CA ILE A 327 -4.47 12.21 31.20
C ILE A 327 -4.59 11.20 30.05
N TRP A 328 -4.43 9.91 30.35
CA TRP A 328 -4.58 8.85 29.35
C TRP A 328 -6.03 8.68 28.89
N TRP A 329 -6.97 8.68 29.84
CA TRP A 329 -8.40 8.49 29.60
C TRP A 329 -8.97 9.54 28.63
N ASP A 330 -8.55 10.80 28.79
CA ASP A 330 -8.96 11.90 27.92
C ASP A 330 -8.30 11.85 26.52
N SER A 331 -7.40 10.90 26.27
CA SER A 331 -6.70 10.75 25.00
C SER A 331 -7.43 9.82 24.02
N PRO A 332 -7.20 9.96 22.70
CA PRO A 332 -7.74 9.02 21.71
C PRO A 332 -7.29 7.56 21.88
N HIS A 333 -6.23 7.29 22.67
CA HIS A 333 -5.74 5.94 22.91
C HIS A 333 -6.72 5.11 23.75
N ALA A 334 -7.40 5.72 24.72
CA ALA A 334 -8.36 5.02 25.58
C ALA A 334 -9.52 4.42 24.77
N GLY A 335 -10.11 5.21 23.86
CA GLY A 335 -11.19 4.79 22.95
C GLY A 335 -10.72 4.14 21.64
N ALA A 336 -9.48 3.65 21.56
CA ALA A 336 -8.91 3.19 20.29
C ALA A 336 -9.67 1.99 19.70
N TYR A 337 -10.10 1.02 20.54
CA TYR A 337 -10.77 -0.18 20.05
C TYR A 337 -12.17 0.10 19.50
N ASP A 338 -12.93 0.99 20.15
CA ASP A 338 -14.28 1.40 19.71
C ASP A 338 -14.26 1.91 18.26
N LYS A 339 -13.18 2.60 17.86
CA LYS A 339 -13.00 3.05 16.49
C LYS A 339 -12.86 1.94 15.48
N LEU A 340 -12.37 0.76 15.87
CA LEU A 340 -12.38 -0.40 15.00
C LEU A 340 -13.80 -0.94 14.80
N GLU A 341 -14.66 -0.89 15.81
CA GLU A 341 -16.06 -1.32 15.67
C GLU A 341 -16.82 -0.39 14.71
N ASP A 342 -16.62 0.92 14.86
CA ASP A 342 -17.22 1.96 13.99
C ASP A 342 -16.96 1.73 12.50
N VAL A 343 -15.80 1.14 12.15
CA VAL A 343 -15.38 0.89 10.75
C VAL A 343 -15.30 -0.59 10.38
N ASN A 344 -15.88 -1.48 11.21
CA ASN A 344 -15.92 -2.94 10.98
C ASN A 344 -14.51 -3.58 10.84
N LYS A 345 -13.56 -3.13 11.66
CA LYS A 345 -12.17 -3.59 11.76
C LYS A 345 -11.82 -4.28 13.08
N ALA A 346 -12.80 -4.47 13.96
CA ALA A 346 -12.60 -5.11 15.27
C ALA A 346 -12.07 -6.55 15.22
N TYR A 347 -12.12 -7.19 14.04
CA TYR A 347 -11.60 -8.53 13.79
C TYR A 347 -10.44 -8.55 12.79
N ASP A 348 -9.93 -7.39 12.35
CA ASP A 348 -8.77 -7.34 11.46
C ASP A 348 -7.48 -7.39 12.29
N PRO A 349 -6.68 -8.47 12.21
CA PRO A 349 -5.43 -8.59 12.97
C PRO A 349 -4.46 -7.43 12.77
N ASN A 350 -4.45 -6.81 11.59
CA ASN A 350 -3.58 -5.66 11.28
C ASN A 350 -4.02 -4.40 12.02
N CYS A 351 -5.28 -4.31 12.44
CA CYS A 351 -5.81 -3.20 13.23
C CYS A 351 -5.78 -3.52 14.73
N VAL A 352 -6.22 -4.72 15.13
CA VAL A 352 -6.32 -5.13 16.53
C VAL A 352 -4.96 -5.07 17.23
N GLY A 353 -3.87 -5.40 16.52
CA GLY A 353 -2.50 -5.37 17.05
C GLY A 353 -2.07 -4.01 17.62
N CYS A 354 -2.52 -2.90 17.03
CA CYS A 354 -2.17 -1.56 17.49
C CYS A 354 -3.27 -0.89 18.33
N HIS A 355 -4.44 -1.53 18.48
CA HIS A 355 -5.62 -0.96 19.14
C HIS A 355 -5.99 -1.70 20.43
N THR A 356 -5.13 -2.59 20.91
CA THR A 356 -5.34 -3.42 22.12
C THR A 356 -4.03 -3.64 22.86
N VAL A 357 -4.12 -4.11 24.10
CA VAL A 357 -2.94 -4.48 24.91
C VAL A 357 -2.55 -5.93 24.60
N GLY A 358 -1.30 -6.15 24.20
CA GLY A 358 -0.71 -7.50 24.13
C GLY A 358 -1.38 -8.44 23.12
N TYR A 359 -1.96 -7.93 22.04
CA TYR A 359 -2.48 -8.79 20.98
C TYR A 359 -1.39 -9.73 20.45
N ASP A 360 -1.75 -11.00 20.28
CA ASP A 360 -0.84 -12.07 19.88
C ASP A 360 0.33 -12.33 20.84
N GLN A 361 0.29 -11.77 22.05
CA GLN A 361 1.19 -12.07 23.15
C GLN A 361 0.49 -12.92 24.21
N PRO A 362 1.21 -13.82 24.91
CA PRO A 362 0.62 -14.63 25.97
C PRO A 362 -0.09 -13.80 27.03
N GLY A 363 -1.37 -14.10 27.26
CA GLY A 363 -2.20 -13.44 28.28
C GLY A 363 -2.64 -12.02 27.95
N GLY A 364 -2.38 -11.51 26.74
CA GLY A 364 -2.91 -10.22 26.27
C GLY A 364 -4.26 -10.35 25.59
N PHE A 365 -4.66 -9.34 24.81
CA PHE A 365 -5.99 -9.30 24.17
C PHE A 365 -6.20 -10.48 23.22
N ILE A 366 -7.31 -11.21 23.40
CA ILE A 366 -7.82 -12.23 22.48
C ILE A 366 -9.05 -11.70 21.74
N ASP A 367 -10.07 -11.26 22.46
CA ASP A 367 -11.31 -10.69 21.94
C ASP A 367 -12.16 -10.11 23.08
N MET A 368 -13.26 -9.46 22.72
CA MET A 368 -14.20 -8.86 23.66
C MET A 368 -14.95 -9.87 24.55
N ASP A 369 -15.02 -11.15 24.16
CA ASP A 369 -15.69 -12.16 25.00
C ASP A 369 -14.76 -12.70 26.10
N THR A 370 -13.44 -12.66 25.87
CA THR A 370 -12.45 -13.34 26.71
C THR A 370 -11.64 -12.35 27.55
N THR A 371 -11.19 -11.27 26.93
CA THR A 371 -10.27 -10.30 27.53
C THR A 371 -10.70 -8.86 27.23
N PRO A 372 -11.96 -8.47 27.49
CA PRO A 372 -12.45 -7.11 27.19
C PRO A 372 -11.64 -6.03 27.92
N GLN A 373 -11.08 -6.34 29.08
CA GLN A 373 -10.24 -5.42 29.87
C GLN A 373 -8.93 -5.02 29.19
N PHE A 374 -8.55 -5.66 28.08
CA PHE A 374 -7.36 -5.33 27.28
C PHE A 374 -7.71 -4.64 25.94
N ALA A 375 -8.98 -4.27 25.75
CA ALA A 375 -9.39 -3.43 24.64
C ALA A 375 -8.84 -2.00 24.81
N GLY A 376 -8.44 -1.38 23.71
CA GLY A 376 -7.87 -0.03 23.68
C GLY A 376 -6.35 -0.01 23.82
N VAL A 377 -5.75 1.16 23.54
CA VAL A 377 -4.33 1.40 23.80
C VAL A 377 -4.23 1.94 25.22
N GLN A 378 -3.71 1.14 26.15
CA GLN A 378 -3.67 1.44 27.59
C GLN A 378 -2.26 1.80 28.08
N CYS A 379 -2.12 1.97 29.40
CA CYS A 379 -0.84 2.24 30.08
C CYS A 379 0.25 1.24 29.66
N GLU A 380 -0.12 -0.04 29.54
CA GLU A 380 0.82 -1.14 29.28
C GLU A 380 1.28 -1.24 27.81
N ASN A 381 0.68 -0.50 26.89
CA ASN A 381 1.24 -0.33 25.53
C ASN A 381 2.53 0.52 25.55
N CYS A 382 2.63 1.47 26.48
CA CYS A 382 3.84 2.31 26.64
C CYS A 382 4.78 1.73 27.71
N HIS A 383 4.22 1.40 28.88
CA HIS A 383 4.98 0.96 30.07
C HIS A 383 5.30 -0.54 30.08
N GLY A 384 4.71 -1.32 29.17
CA GLY A 384 4.83 -2.76 29.10
C GLY A 384 4.03 -3.48 30.19
N ALA A 385 4.13 -4.80 30.22
CA ALA A 385 3.41 -5.66 31.16
C ALA A 385 3.75 -5.30 32.63
N ALA A 386 2.72 -5.03 33.44
CA ALA A 386 2.85 -4.41 34.75
C ALA A 386 2.26 -5.25 35.91
N ARG A 387 1.80 -6.49 35.68
CA ARG A 387 1.19 -7.32 36.76
C ARG A 387 2.12 -7.49 37.96
N GLU A 388 3.41 -7.71 37.74
CA GLU A 388 4.41 -7.83 38.81
C GLU A 388 4.73 -6.51 39.51
N HIS A 389 4.67 -5.38 38.79
CA HIS A 389 4.76 -4.05 39.38
C HIS A 389 3.61 -3.83 40.37
N VAL A 390 2.37 -4.14 39.96
CA VAL A 390 1.18 -4.05 40.82
C VAL A 390 1.27 -5.00 42.02
N LYS A 391 1.58 -6.29 41.81
CA LYS A 391 1.72 -7.30 42.90
C LYS A 391 2.77 -6.92 43.93
N SER A 392 3.79 -6.18 43.53
CA SER A 392 4.90 -5.76 44.39
C SER A 392 4.72 -4.36 45.00
N ALA A 393 3.53 -3.77 44.86
CA ALA A 393 3.22 -2.41 45.30
C ALA A 393 4.24 -1.36 44.81
N GLY A 394 4.68 -1.51 43.56
CA GLY A 394 5.61 -0.59 42.89
C GLY A 394 7.10 -0.83 43.17
N SER A 395 7.45 -1.81 44.01
CA SER A 395 8.87 -2.11 44.29
C SER A 395 9.62 -2.71 43.09
N ARG A 396 8.91 -3.41 42.19
CA ARG A 396 9.44 -3.78 40.87
C ARG A 396 9.05 -2.72 39.84
N PRO A 397 9.97 -2.25 38.98
CA PRO A 397 9.61 -1.33 37.90
C PRO A 397 8.72 -2.03 36.86
N VAL A 398 7.97 -1.24 36.09
CA VAL A 398 7.29 -1.70 34.88
C VAL A 398 8.30 -2.12 33.80
N ALA A 399 7.90 -2.99 32.88
CA ALA A 399 8.81 -3.62 31.93
C ALA A 399 9.60 -2.61 31.07
N ASN A 400 8.95 -1.51 30.66
CA ASN A 400 9.54 -0.48 29.81
C ASN A 400 10.00 0.76 30.59
N ALA A 401 10.23 0.66 31.90
CA ALA A 401 10.65 1.81 32.72
C ALA A 401 11.96 2.49 32.26
N HIS A 402 12.77 1.78 31.48
CA HIS A 402 14.04 2.25 30.93
C HIS A 402 13.94 2.81 29.51
N TRP A 403 12.74 2.81 28.92
CA TRP A 403 12.54 3.28 27.55
C TRP A 403 12.44 4.79 27.52
N GLU A 404 13.01 5.38 26.47
CA GLU A 404 12.77 6.78 26.16
C GLU A 404 11.36 6.95 25.59
N PRO A 405 10.65 8.06 25.88
CA PRO A 405 9.30 8.31 25.36
C PRO A 405 9.17 8.15 23.84
N GLN A 406 10.18 8.56 23.08
CA GLN A 406 10.23 8.41 21.63
C GLN A 406 10.15 6.93 21.22
N GLN A 407 10.84 6.04 21.94
CA GLN A 407 10.82 4.60 21.69
C GLN A 407 9.44 4.02 21.97
N MET A 408 8.76 4.47 23.03
CA MET A 408 7.39 4.05 23.34
C MET A 408 6.43 4.41 22.21
N CYS A 409 6.49 5.63 21.68
CA CYS A 409 5.63 6.07 20.58
C CYS A 409 5.92 5.34 19.26
N ALA A 410 7.20 5.07 18.97
CA ALA A 410 7.63 4.46 17.71
C ALA A 410 7.18 3.00 17.53
N GLN A 411 6.65 2.36 18.57
CA GLN A 411 6.02 1.03 18.47
C GLN A 411 4.83 1.01 17.50
N CYS A 412 4.06 2.10 17.46
CA CYS A 412 2.85 2.18 16.64
C CYS A 412 2.89 3.35 15.64
N HIS A 413 3.54 4.47 16.01
CA HIS A 413 3.68 5.63 15.13
C HIS A 413 4.85 5.48 14.16
N VAL A 414 4.70 4.54 13.24
CA VAL A 414 5.62 4.33 12.11
C VAL A 414 5.12 5.06 10.87
N GLN A 415 6.01 5.31 9.90
CA GLN A 415 5.69 5.97 8.63
C GLN A 415 4.41 5.40 7.97
N LYS A 416 4.27 4.07 7.98
CA LYS A 416 3.12 3.37 7.38
C LYS A 416 1.76 3.73 8.01
N HIS A 417 1.70 3.90 9.34
CA HIS A 417 0.44 4.05 10.08
C HIS A 417 0.19 5.49 10.54
N SER A 418 1.25 6.26 10.74
CA SER A 418 1.20 7.63 11.24
C SER A 418 2.28 8.50 10.56
N PRO A 419 2.20 8.69 9.24
CA PRO A 419 3.22 9.42 8.46
C PRO A 419 3.41 10.88 8.89
N ALA A 420 2.38 11.49 9.48
CA ALA A 420 2.44 12.86 10.03
C ALA A 420 2.78 12.91 11.53
N PHE A 421 3.25 11.79 12.11
CA PHE A 421 3.68 11.77 13.51
C PHE A 421 4.85 12.75 13.71
N ASN A 422 4.71 13.58 14.74
CA ASN A 422 5.79 14.45 15.20
C ASN A 422 5.85 14.35 16.72
N PHE A 423 6.93 13.76 17.22
CA PHE A 423 7.06 13.49 18.65
C PHE A 423 6.88 14.75 19.51
N ASP A 424 7.54 15.85 19.16
CA ASP A 424 7.51 17.10 19.94
C ASP A 424 6.11 17.72 20.03
N ARG A 425 5.27 17.51 19.02
CA ARG A 425 3.87 17.98 19.00
C ARG A 425 2.92 17.03 19.73
N TYR A 426 3.17 15.72 19.67
CA TYR A 426 2.23 14.71 20.18
C TYR A 426 2.51 14.35 21.64
N TRP A 427 3.77 14.24 22.04
CA TRP A 427 4.18 13.88 23.39
C TRP A 427 3.57 14.78 24.49
N PRO A 428 3.47 16.12 24.33
CA PRO A 428 2.85 16.98 25.34
C PRO A 428 1.39 16.64 25.67
N ARG A 429 0.69 15.92 24.80
CA ARG A 429 -0.73 15.56 24.98
C ARG A 429 -0.94 14.35 25.89
N ILE A 430 0.08 13.53 26.08
CA ILE A 430 -0.01 12.28 26.84
C ILE A 430 1.04 12.18 27.95
N ARG A 431 2.10 13.02 27.92
CA ARG A 431 3.16 13.01 28.93
C ARG A 431 2.59 13.19 30.33
N HIS A 432 3.16 12.45 31.27
CA HIS A 432 2.73 12.44 32.67
C HIS A 432 3.91 12.08 33.58
N GLY A 433 3.73 12.17 34.91
CA GLY A 433 4.79 11.87 35.86
C GLY A 433 5.99 12.84 35.81
N LEU A 434 5.83 14.03 35.23
CA LEU A 434 6.86 15.07 35.31
C LEU A 434 7.00 15.48 36.78
N ALA A 435 8.22 15.38 37.31
CA ALA A 435 8.53 15.78 38.68
C ALA A 435 7.93 17.16 39.00
N LYS A 436 7.22 17.24 40.12
CA LYS A 436 6.88 18.52 40.76
C LYS A 436 8.15 19.25 41.19
#